data_AF-A0A1H1T646-F1
#
_entry.id   AF-A0A1H1T646-F1
#
_cell.length_a   1.000
_cell.length_b   1.000
_cell.length_c   1.000
_cell.angle_alpha   90.00
_cell.angle_beta   90.00
_cell.angle_gamma   90.00
#
_symmetry.space_group_name_H-M   'P 1'
#
loop_
_entity.id
_entity.type
_entity.pdbx_description
1 polymer ?
#
loop_
_entity_poly.entity_id
_entity_poly.type
_entity_poly.pdbx_seq_one_letter_code
_entity_poly.pdbx_strand_id
1 'polypeptide(L)'
;MPLAPITHLRPFAAPTEDVLLDFSEASEIRNERGERRFGSMYTIRRRVKDGTLPYERVGIKYYVRLSALEALERVKVSTDRATAALAELEIAANRVLAFSGPLSDEQCDRIAARLKGAA
;
A
#
# COMPACT_ATOMS: atom_id res chain seq x y z
N MET A 1 14.58 -41.26 -5.11
CA MET A 1 14.26 -39.97 -4.47
C MET A 1 13.88 -38.99 -5.57
N PRO A 2 12.58 -38.75 -5.84
CA PRO A 2 12.17 -37.77 -6.85
C PRO A 2 12.19 -36.35 -6.28
N LEU A 3 12.84 -35.43 -6.99
CA LEU A 3 12.82 -33.99 -6.71
C LEU A 3 11.53 -33.40 -7.28
N ALA A 4 10.74 -32.74 -6.45
CA ALA A 4 9.53 -32.03 -6.87
C ALA A 4 9.89 -30.73 -7.61
N PRO A 5 9.33 -30.43 -8.79
CA PRO A 5 9.49 -29.15 -9.46
C PRO A 5 8.24 -28.30 -9.25
N ILE A 6 8.22 -27.40 -8.28
CA ILE A 6 7.18 -26.36 -8.22
C ILE A 6 7.80 -25.07 -7.70
N THR A 7 8.31 -24.25 -8.62
CA THR A 7 8.37 -22.81 -8.41
C THR A 7 7.40 -22.18 -9.40
N HIS A 8 6.12 -22.17 -9.03
CA HIS A 8 5.22 -21.16 -9.58
C HIS A 8 5.70 -19.81 -9.04
N LEU A 9 6.62 -19.18 -9.76
CA LEU A 9 6.74 -17.73 -9.72
C LEU A 9 5.39 -17.22 -10.22
N ARG A 10 4.51 -16.90 -9.27
CA ARG A 10 3.24 -16.23 -9.54
C ARG A 10 3.60 -14.97 -10.32
N PRO A 11 3.09 -14.77 -11.53
CA PRO A 11 3.38 -13.55 -12.28
C PRO A 11 2.98 -12.37 -11.40
N PHE A 12 3.90 -11.42 -11.25
CA PHE A 12 3.64 -10.07 -10.77
C PHE A 12 2.35 -9.62 -11.45
N ALA A 13 1.27 -9.51 -10.66
CA ALA A 13 -0.01 -9.11 -11.21
C ALA A 13 0.20 -7.78 -11.95
N ALA A 14 -0.17 -7.77 -13.23
CA ALA A 14 -0.19 -6.57 -14.06
C ALA A 14 -0.86 -5.41 -13.29
N PRO A 15 -0.55 -4.14 -13.60
CA PRO A 15 -1.22 -3.02 -12.97
C PRO A 15 -2.68 -3.02 -13.42
N THR A 16 -3.53 -3.78 -12.73
CA THR A 16 -4.97 -3.54 -12.70
C THR A 16 -5.12 -2.08 -12.31
N GLU A 17 -5.76 -1.28 -13.15
CA GLU A 17 -6.09 0.12 -12.88
C GLU A 17 -6.64 0.21 -11.45
N ASP A 18 -5.79 0.70 -10.55
CA ASP A 18 -6.10 0.67 -9.12
C ASP A 18 -7.15 1.74 -8.87
N VAL A 19 -8.35 1.31 -8.46
CA VAL A 19 -9.51 2.18 -8.35
C VAL A 19 -9.23 3.25 -7.29
N LEU A 20 -9.23 4.51 -7.72
CA LEU A 20 -9.15 5.67 -6.85
C LEU A 20 -10.54 6.01 -6.32
N LEU A 21 -10.68 6.00 -5.00
CA LEU A 21 -11.94 6.26 -4.31
C LEU A 21 -11.80 7.52 -3.45
N ASP A 22 -12.79 8.40 -3.50
CA ASP A 22 -12.88 9.43 -2.49
C ASP A 22 -13.33 8.86 -1.12
N PHE A 23 -13.21 9.65 -0.06
CA PHE A 23 -13.53 9.15 1.29
C PHE A 23 -15.00 8.75 1.46
N SER A 24 -15.91 9.36 0.69
CA SER A 24 -17.32 9.01 0.73
C SER A 24 -17.52 7.64 0.09
N GLU A 25 -17.02 7.46 -1.12
CA GLU A 25 -17.08 6.21 -1.88
C GLU A 25 -16.47 5.04 -1.10
N ALA A 26 -15.26 5.23 -0.55
CA ALA A 26 -14.57 4.22 0.23
C ALA A 26 -15.34 3.83 1.51
N SER A 27 -16.06 4.77 2.13
CA SER A 27 -16.88 4.50 3.32
C SER A 27 -18.19 3.79 3.03
N GLU A 28 -18.62 3.79 1.76
CA GLU A 28 -19.83 3.13 1.30
C GLU A 28 -19.60 1.66 0.90
N ILE A 29 -18.34 1.23 0.76
CA ILE A 29 -18.02 -0.18 0.52
C ILE A 29 -18.47 -1.03 1.71
N ARG A 30 -19.26 -2.07 1.41
CA ARG A 30 -19.81 -3.02 2.39
C ARG A 30 -19.12 -4.37 2.29
N ASN A 31 -19.04 -5.07 3.42
CA ASN A 31 -18.67 -6.49 3.46
C ASN A 31 -19.91 -7.38 3.23
N GLU A 32 -19.71 -8.70 3.21
CA GLU A 32 -20.79 -9.70 3.04
C GLU A 32 -21.87 -9.62 4.13
N ARG A 33 -21.56 -9.02 5.29
CA ARG A 33 -22.49 -8.83 6.41
C ARG A 33 -23.27 -7.51 6.32
N GLY A 34 -23.06 -6.72 5.26
CA GLY A 34 -23.70 -5.41 5.10
C GLY A 34 -23.09 -4.30 5.96
N GLU A 35 -21.95 -4.52 6.59
CA GLU A 35 -21.25 -3.53 7.42
C GLU A 35 -20.21 -2.76 6.58
N ARG A 36 -19.83 -1.56 7.03
CA ARG A 36 -18.77 -0.78 6.38
C ARG A 36 -17.44 -1.54 6.42
N ARG A 37 -16.95 -1.96 5.25
CA ARG A 37 -15.74 -2.79 5.12
C ARG A 37 -14.50 -2.08 5.67
N PHE A 38 -14.32 -0.82 5.31
CA PHE A 38 -13.12 -0.04 5.67
C PHE A 38 -13.33 0.96 6.81
N GLY A 39 -14.53 1.00 7.40
CA GLY A 39 -14.93 1.96 8.43
C GLY A 39 -15.63 3.20 7.87
N SER A 40 -15.86 4.20 8.72
CA SER A 40 -16.50 5.45 8.31
C SER A 40 -15.53 6.38 7.58
N MET A 41 -16.07 7.43 6.93
CA MET A 41 -15.28 8.49 6.33
C MET A 41 -14.27 9.10 7.32
N TYR A 42 -14.65 9.24 8.60
CA TYR A 42 -13.75 9.71 9.65
C TYR A 42 -12.57 8.76 9.88
N THR A 43 -12.81 7.45 9.91
CA THR A 43 -11.75 6.43 10.06
C THR A 43 -10.75 6.50 8.91
N ILE A 44 -11.24 6.60 7.67
CA ILE A 44 -10.40 6.68 6.47
C ILE A 44 -9.58 7.97 6.50
N ARG A 45 -10.22 9.11 6.81
CA ARG A 45 -9.53 10.40 6.93
C ARG A 45 -8.46 10.40 8.02
N ARG A 46 -8.75 9.78 9.17
CA ARG A 46 -7.77 9.63 10.26
C ARG A 46 -6.56 8.81 9.80
N ARG A 47 -6.77 7.70 9.09
CA ARG A 47 -5.68 6.87 8.55
C ARG A 47 -4.80 7.61 7.55
N VAL A 48 -5.40 8.47 6.72
CA VAL A 48 -4.66 9.38 5.83
C VAL A 48 -3.84 10.38 6.64
N LYS A 49 -4.45 11.02 7.64
CA LYS A 49 -3.77 11.99 8.51
C LYS A 49 -2.59 11.39 9.28
N ASP A 50 -2.76 10.18 9.80
CA ASP A 50 -1.75 9.45 10.57
C ASP A 50 -0.73 8.74 9.65
N GLY A 51 -0.81 8.96 8.33
CA GLY A 51 0.11 8.44 7.32
C GLY A 51 -0.01 6.94 7.07
N THR A 52 -0.95 6.23 7.69
CA THR A 52 -1.13 4.78 7.48
C THR A 52 -1.75 4.41 6.14
N LEU A 53 -2.42 5.36 5.47
CA LEU A 53 -3.09 5.14 4.20
C LEU A 53 -2.56 6.14 3.15
N PRO A 54 -1.89 5.67 2.07
CA PRO A 54 -1.47 6.55 0.99
C PRO A 54 -2.70 7.18 0.31
N TYR A 55 -2.53 8.43 -0.12
CA TYR A 55 -3.58 9.21 -0.76
C TYR A 55 -3.02 10.03 -1.91
N GLU A 56 -3.90 10.35 -2.85
CA GLU A 56 -3.67 11.29 -3.93
C GLU A 56 -4.61 12.48 -3.76
N ARG A 57 -4.11 13.70 -3.98
CA ARG A 57 -4.91 14.91 -3.88
C ARG A 57 -5.11 15.50 -5.27
N VAL A 58 -6.36 15.54 -5.72
CA VAL A 58 -6.76 16.19 -6.97
C VAL A 58 -7.67 17.36 -6.63
N GLY A 59 -7.12 18.59 -6.73
CA GLY A 59 -7.78 19.81 -6.29
C GLY A 59 -8.08 19.83 -4.79
N ILE A 60 -9.37 19.87 -4.43
CA ILE A 60 -9.85 19.86 -3.04
C ILE A 60 -10.19 18.45 -2.53
N LYS A 61 -10.20 17.45 -3.41
CA LYS A 61 -10.59 16.09 -3.09
C LYS A 61 -9.37 15.23 -2.78
N TYR A 62 -9.57 14.30 -1.86
CA TYR A 62 -8.61 13.28 -1.46
C TYR A 62 -9.10 11.94 -1.98
N TYR A 63 -8.22 11.22 -2.66
CA TYR A 63 -8.46 9.91 -3.22
C TYR A 63 -7.54 8.90 -2.56
N VAL A 64 -8.04 7.71 -2.33
CA VAL A 64 -7.28 6.58 -1.79
C VAL A 64 -7.43 5.41 -2.74
N ARG A 65 -6.36 4.64 -2.89
CA ARG A 65 -6.38 3.43 -3.70
C ARG A 65 -7.15 2.33 -2.98
N LEU A 66 -8.02 1.62 -3.71
CA LEU A 66 -8.75 0.48 -3.16
C LEU A 66 -7.78 -0.60 -2.67
N SER A 67 -6.71 -0.88 -3.42
CA SER A 67 -5.70 -1.87 -3.01
C SER A 67 -5.09 -1.57 -1.63
N ALA A 68 -4.84 -0.29 -1.33
CA ALA A 68 -4.26 0.15 -0.06
C ALA A 68 -5.27 -0.01 1.10
N LEU A 69 -6.56 0.24 0.86
CA LEU A 69 -7.61 -0.04 1.84
C LEU A 69 -7.70 -1.55 2.14
N GLU A 70 -7.63 -2.39 1.12
CA GLU A 70 -7.66 -3.84 1.27
C GLU A 70 -6.42 -4.38 1.99
N ALA A 71 -5.24 -3.83 1.73
CA ALA A 71 -4.01 -4.20 2.44
C ALA A 71 -4.16 -3.95 3.95
N LEU A 72 -4.70 -2.78 4.34
CA LEU A 72 -4.97 -2.46 5.75
C LEU A 72 -6.02 -3.38 6.40
N GLU A 73 -7.02 -3.82 5.63
CA GLU A 73 -8.00 -4.79 6.11
C GLU A 73 -7.35 -6.16 6.35
N ARG A 74 -6.50 -6.63 5.42
CA ARG A 74 -5.76 -7.90 5.57
C ARG A 74 -4.88 -7.91 6.81
N VAL A 75 -4.19 -6.81 7.12
CA VAL A 75 -3.41 -6.65 8.37
C VAL A 75 -4.27 -6.90 9.60
N LYS A 76 -5.48 -6.33 9.61
CA LYS A 76 -6.39 -6.41 10.75
C LYS A 76 -6.90 -7.84 10.98
N VAL A 77 -7.03 -8.63 9.90
CA VAL A 77 -7.58 -9.99 9.93
C VAL A 77 -6.49 -11.04 10.13
N SER A 78 -5.23 -10.76 9.79
CA SER A 78 -4.15 -11.74 9.94
C SER A 78 -3.75 -11.94 11.41
N THR A 79 -3.98 -13.14 11.93
CA THR A 79 -3.41 -13.65 13.19
C THR A 79 -1.96 -14.12 13.05
N ASP A 80 -1.45 -14.21 11.82
CA ASP A 80 -0.08 -14.63 11.53
C ASP A 80 0.88 -13.43 11.58
N ARG A 81 1.87 -13.53 12.48
CA ARG A 81 2.88 -12.48 12.73
C ARG A 81 3.66 -12.12 11.47
N ALA A 82 3.91 -13.09 10.57
CA ALA A 82 4.71 -12.85 9.38
C ALA A 82 3.97 -11.98 8.35
N THR A 83 2.66 -12.19 8.19
CA THR A 83 1.82 -11.38 7.29
C THR A 83 1.55 -10.00 7.85
N ALA A 84 1.36 -9.87 9.17
CA ALA A 84 1.28 -8.57 9.84
C ALA A 84 2.57 -7.74 9.66
N ALA A 85 3.75 -8.36 9.84
CA ALA A 85 5.04 -7.69 9.68
C ALA A 85 5.29 -7.21 8.24
N LEU A 86 4.93 -8.02 7.24
CA LEU A 86 5.06 -7.61 5.83
C LEU A 86 4.19 -6.41 5.50
N ALA A 87 2.95 -6.40 5.99
CA ALA A 87 2.05 -5.30 5.72
C ALA A 87 2.40 -4.03 6.51
N GLU A 88 2.98 -4.16 7.72
CA GLU A 88 3.60 -3.02 8.43
C GLU A 88 4.77 -2.42 7.65
N LEU A 89 5.64 -3.26 7.07
CA LEU A 89 6.73 -2.80 6.20
C LEU A 89 6.21 -2.07 4.96
N GLU A 90 5.14 -2.58 4.34
CA GLU A 90 4.51 -1.96 3.18
C GLU A 90 3.89 -0.59 3.53
N ILE A 91 3.24 -0.46 4.69
CA ILE A 91 2.75 0.83 5.20
C ILE A 91 3.91 1.80 5.44
N ALA A 92 5.00 1.32 6.05
CA ALA A 92 6.18 2.15 6.31
C ALA A 92 6.85 2.62 5.00
N ALA A 93 6.97 1.73 4.01
CA ALA A 93 7.49 2.07 2.69
C ALA A 93 6.62 3.12 1.99
N ASN A 94 5.29 2.95 2.04
CA ASN A 94 4.33 3.90 1.47
C ASN A 94 4.38 5.27 2.16
N ARG A 95 4.60 5.31 3.49
CA ARG A 95 4.86 6.58 4.20
C ARG A 95 6.11 7.26 3.68
N VAL A 96 7.23 6.53 3.62
CA VAL A 96 8.49 7.09 3.13
C VAL A 96 8.32 7.62 1.71
N LEU A 97 7.66 6.87 0.83
CA LEU A 97 7.34 7.30 -0.54
C LEU A 97 6.49 8.58 -0.59
N ALA A 98 5.49 8.70 0.29
CA ALA A 98 4.63 9.88 0.35
C ALA A 98 5.35 11.13 0.86
N PHE A 99 6.42 10.97 1.66
CA PHE A 99 7.23 12.07 2.20
C PHE A 99 8.52 12.33 1.40
N SER A 100 8.99 11.38 0.61
CA SER A 100 10.12 11.55 -0.29
C SER A 100 9.61 12.24 -1.55
N GLY A 101 9.84 13.55 -1.66
CA GLY A 101 9.83 14.22 -2.95
C GLY A 101 10.78 13.52 -3.94
N PRO A 102 10.80 13.92 -5.22
CA PRO A 102 11.71 13.34 -6.20
C PRO A 102 13.15 13.38 -5.67
N LEU A 103 13.86 12.25 -5.83
CA LEU A 103 15.27 12.16 -5.44
C LEU A 103 16.06 13.22 -6.20
N SER A 104 16.92 13.96 -5.50
CA SER A 104 17.82 14.89 -6.19
C SER A 104 18.83 14.14 -7.03
N ASP A 105 19.38 14.80 -8.06
CA ASP A 105 20.40 14.20 -8.93
C ASP A 105 21.59 13.65 -8.11
N GLU A 106 22.01 14.37 -7.07
CA GLU A 106 23.06 13.94 -6.13
C GLU A 106 22.68 12.69 -5.30
N GLN A 107 21.40 12.45 -5.04
CA GLN A 107 20.92 11.23 -4.38
C GLN A 107 20.91 10.05 -5.35
N CYS A 108 20.46 10.29 -6.59
CA CYS A 108 20.51 9.31 -7.67
C CYS A 108 21.93 8.86 -7.98
N ASP A 109 22.88 9.80 -8.05
CA ASP A 109 24.30 9.51 -8.29
C ASP A 109 24.92 8.67 -7.17
N ARG A 110 24.60 8.98 -5.90
CA ARG A 110 25.06 8.18 -4.76
C ARG A 110 24.49 6.77 -4.75
N ILE A 111 23.22 6.61 -5.12
CA ILE A 111 22.58 5.28 -5.25
C ILE A 111 23.23 4.50 -6.40
N ALA A 112 23.45 5.15 -7.55
CA ALA A 112 24.10 4.55 -8.70
C ALA A 112 25.54 4.10 -8.39
N ALA A 113 26.31 4.90 -7.64
CA ALA A 113 27.66 4.55 -7.21
C ALA A 113 27.68 3.31 -6.30
N ARG A 114 26.77 3.24 -5.32
CA ARG A 114 26.62 2.07 -4.44
C ARG A 114 26.19 0.82 -5.18
N LEU A 115 25.25 0.94 -6.12
CA LEU A 115 24.77 -0.20 -6.91
C LEU A 115 25.80 -0.70 -7.93
N LYS A 116 26.68 0.18 -8.43
CA LYS A 116 27.79 -0.20 -9.31
C LYS A 116 28.99 -0.79 -8.56
N GLY A 117 28.94 -0.87 -7.21
CA GLY A 117 30.02 -1.43 -6.40
C GLY A 117 31.24 -0.53 -6.25
N ALA A 118 31.10 0.78 -6.51
CA ALA A 118 32.15 1.76 -6.22
C ALA A 118 32.02 2.18 -4.75
N ALA A 119 32.63 1.41 -3.85
CA ALA A 119 32.90 1.77 -2.47
C ALA A 119 34.37 2.16 -2.32
#